data_AF-A0A9D1YEX0-F1
#
_entry.id   AF-A0A9D1YEX0-F1
#
_cell.length_a   1.000
_cell.length_b   1.000
_cell.length_c   1.000
_cell.angle_alpha   90.00
_cell.angle_beta   90.00
_cell.angle_gamma   90.00
#
_symmetry.space_group_name_H-M   'P 1'
#
loop_
_entity.id
_entity.type
_entity.pdbx_description
1 polymer ?
#
loop_
_entity_poly.entity_id
_entity_poly.type
_entity_poly.pdbx_seq_one_letter_code
_entity_poly.pdbx_strand_id
1 'polypeptide(L)'
;MTIKRRLAALAAAALLLVSLSACAVNMPGEESSSGSESTSSTASESESSSQAPVDVGDYDDTLEGLAEYMKAKGYIEGDPSDMDASFIGAEKGVKYTGSYEGTNNITVELYEYDTANLNDTANAIIDSVKESGQFILMGMTTNATLSDSGKYLMVYTDTVTGEEHDARTAEVKEEFVNFKK
;
A
#
# COMPACT_ATOMS: atom_id res chain seq x y z
N MET A 1 -11.38 -29.99 -43.74
CA MET A 1 -11.72 -31.02 -42.73
C MET A 1 -12.70 -30.39 -41.75
N THR A 2 -13.95 -30.85 -41.81
CA THR A 2 -15.12 -30.35 -41.09
C THR A 2 -15.19 -30.96 -39.68
N ILE A 3 -16.14 -30.51 -38.84
CA ILE A 3 -16.79 -31.18 -37.67
C ILE A 3 -16.21 -30.83 -36.27
N LYS A 4 -16.95 -30.46 -35.20
CA LYS A 4 -18.40 -30.32 -34.90
C LYS A 4 -18.58 -29.39 -33.69
N ARG A 5 -19.72 -28.68 -33.67
CA ARG A 5 -20.32 -27.99 -32.51
C ARG A 5 -20.79 -28.98 -31.44
N ARG A 6 -20.68 -28.64 -30.16
CA ARG A 6 -21.48 -29.20 -29.05
C ARG A 6 -21.86 -28.07 -28.09
N LEU A 7 -23.11 -27.64 -28.15
CA LEU A 7 -23.81 -26.98 -27.04
C LEU A 7 -24.46 -28.07 -26.18
N ALA A 8 -24.45 -27.88 -24.86
CA ALA A 8 -25.43 -28.49 -23.96
C ALA A 8 -25.62 -27.55 -22.76
N ALA A 9 -26.81 -26.94 -22.70
CA ALA A 9 -27.39 -26.37 -21.49
C ALA A 9 -28.02 -27.49 -20.65
N LEU A 10 -28.22 -27.29 -19.34
CA LEU A 10 -29.54 -27.25 -18.66
C LEU A 10 -29.43 -27.35 -17.12
N ALA A 11 -30.08 -26.39 -16.43
CA ALA A 11 -30.86 -26.48 -15.18
C ALA A 11 -30.24 -27.00 -13.86
N ALA A 12 -30.75 -26.69 -12.66
CA ALA A 12 -31.57 -25.63 -12.04
C ALA A 12 -31.80 -26.09 -10.58
N ALA A 13 -32.12 -25.13 -9.70
CA ALA A 13 -32.76 -25.28 -8.37
C ALA A 13 -31.87 -25.84 -7.23
N ALA A 14 -31.41 -24.99 -6.31
CA ALA A 14 -32.12 -24.40 -5.16
C ALA A 14 -32.13 -25.32 -3.94
N LEU A 15 -31.60 -24.85 -2.82
CA LEU A 15 -32.16 -25.06 -1.49
C LEU A 15 -31.62 -24.00 -0.52
N LEU A 16 -32.57 -23.22 -0.01
CA LEU A 16 -32.48 -22.24 1.06
C LEU A 16 -32.02 -22.88 2.37
N LEU A 17 -31.22 -22.17 3.17
CA LEU A 17 -31.51 -21.99 4.59
C LEU A 17 -31.02 -20.61 5.06
N VAL A 18 -32.00 -19.75 5.33
CA VAL A 18 -31.88 -18.54 6.14
C VAL A 18 -32.12 -18.95 7.59
N SER A 19 -31.24 -18.54 8.50
CA SER A 19 -31.56 -18.46 9.92
C SER A 19 -31.05 -17.14 10.48
N LEU A 20 -32.01 -16.29 10.88
CA LEU A 20 -31.81 -15.04 11.59
C LEU A 20 -31.57 -15.29 13.09
N SER A 21 -30.73 -14.42 13.65
CA SER A 21 -30.81 -13.83 15.00
C SER A 21 -30.72 -14.76 16.22
N ALA A 22 -29.54 -14.82 16.82
CA ALA A 22 -29.41 -14.84 18.27
C ALA A 22 -28.74 -13.53 18.72
N CYS A 23 -29.53 -12.60 19.23
CA CYS A 23 -29.04 -11.42 19.94
C CYS A 23 -28.44 -11.89 21.28
N ALA A 24 -27.14 -11.67 21.47
CA ALA A 24 -26.52 -11.77 22.77
C ALA A 24 -27.01 -10.58 23.62
N VAL A 25 -27.83 -10.85 24.63
CA VAL A 25 -28.11 -9.91 25.71
C VAL A 25 -27.07 -10.12 26.81
N ASN A 26 -26.22 -9.11 26.97
CA ASN A 26 -25.27 -8.96 28.06
C ASN A 26 -26.02 -8.56 29.35
N MET A 27 -25.80 -9.28 30.46
CA MET A 27 -26.20 -8.86 31.81
C MET A 27 -25.09 -9.25 32.81
N PRO A 28 -24.74 -8.38 33.79
CA PRO A 28 -23.52 -8.48 34.61
C PRO A 28 -23.70 -9.17 35.97
N GLY A 29 -22.57 -9.59 36.56
CA GLY A 29 -22.41 -10.10 37.95
C GLY A 29 -22.38 -11.64 38.00
N GLU A 30 -21.54 -12.36 38.73
CA GLU A 30 -20.55 -12.07 39.77
C GLU A 30 -19.77 -13.38 40.09
N GLU A 31 -18.46 -13.24 40.32
CA GLU A 31 -17.42 -14.11 40.92
C GLU A 31 -17.59 -15.65 41.08
N SER A 32 -16.71 -16.43 40.41
CA SER A 32 -15.69 -17.30 41.07
C SER A 32 -15.10 -18.40 40.16
N SER A 33 -13.76 -18.39 40.08
CA SER A 33 -12.79 -19.49 40.05
C SER A 33 -12.75 -20.55 38.91
N SER A 34 -11.53 -20.66 38.37
CA SER A 34 -10.83 -21.86 37.87
C SER A 34 -11.02 -22.31 36.41
N GLY A 35 -9.92 -22.18 35.64
CA GLY A 35 -9.42 -23.26 34.78
C GLY A 35 -9.70 -23.17 33.28
N SER A 36 -8.58 -23.10 32.53
CA SER A 36 -8.36 -23.61 31.17
C SER A 36 -8.99 -22.89 29.97
N GLU A 37 -8.07 -22.36 29.15
CA GLU A 37 -8.01 -22.43 27.69
C GLU A 37 -9.31 -22.26 26.92
N SER A 38 -9.48 -21.10 26.29
CA SER A 38 -10.17 -20.97 25.00
C SER A 38 -9.73 -19.70 24.30
N THR A 39 -8.97 -19.91 23.22
CA THR A 39 -9.03 -19.20 21.94
C THR A 39 -10.08 -18.08 21.88
N SER A 40 -9.62 -16.83 21.95
CA SER A 40 -10.41 -15.66 21.58
C SER A 40 -10.01 -15.23 20.18
N SER A 41 -10.74 -15.71 19.19
CA SER A 41 -10.78 -15.11 17.86
C SER A 41 -11.52 -13.79 17.98
N THR A 42 -10.80 -12.70 18.20
CA THR A 42 -11.32 -11.36 17.95
C THR A 42 -11.43 -11.23 16.43
N ALA A 43 -12.63 -11.48 15.90
CA ALA A 43 -12.98 -11.04 14.57
C ALA A 43 -13.06 -9.51 14.62
N SER A 44 -11.98 -8.86 14.19
CA SER A 44 -12.02 -7.44 13.89
C SER A 44 -12.97 -7.27 12.71
N GLU A 45 -14.13 -6.70 12.97
CA GLU A 45 -14.99 -6.14 11.94
C GLU A 45 -14.16 -5.14 11.13
N SER A 46 -14.05 -5.40 9.84
CA SER A 46 -13.49 -4.47 8.87
C SER A 46 -14.39 -3.23 8.84
N GLU A 47 -14.06 -2.24 9.65
CA GLU A 47 -14.67 -0.92 9.56
C GLU A 47 -14.26 -0.31 8.21
N SER A 48 -15.09 -0.51 7.18
CA SER A 48 -15.08 0.31 5.98
C SER A 48 -15.56 1.72 6.38
N SER A 49 -14.66 2.46 7.01
CA SER A 49 -14.85 3.87 7.30
C SER A 49 -14.92 4.60 5.97
N SER A 50 -16.09 5.15 5.67
CA SER A 50 -16.31 6.07 4.55
C SER A 50 -15.55 7.38 4.86
N GLN A 51 -14.24 7.36 4.66
CA GLN A 51 -13.40 8.54 4.77
C GLN A 51 -13.70 9.46 3.59
N ALA A 52 -13.72 10.77 3.82
CA ALA A 52 -13.89 11.75 2.75
C ALA A 52 -12.80 11.53 1.68
N PRO A 53 -13.10 11.77 0.39
CA PRO A 53 -12.10 11.63 -0.65
C PRO A 53 -10.92 12.57 -0.36
N VAL A 54 -9.71 12.02 -0.32
CA VAL A 54 -8.47 12.77 -0.16
C VAL A 54 -8.10 13.38 -1.52
N ASP A 55 -8.11 14.71 -1.61
CA ASP A 55 -7.75 15.47 -2.81
C ASP A 55 -6.26 15.82 -2.82
N VAL A 56 -5.55 15.45 -3.88
CA VAL A 56 -4.13 15.80 -4.07
C VAL A 56 -3.92 17.31 -4.15
N GLY A 57 -4.95 18.08 -4.52
CA GLY A 57 -4.91 19.55 -4.60
C GLY A 57 -4.58 20.23 -3.26
N ASP A 58 -4.93 19.61 -2.13
CA ASP A 58 -4.82 20.18 -0.79
C ASP A 58 -3.39 20.15 -0.21
N TYR A 59 -2.47 19.44 -0.87
CA TYR A 59 -1.11 19.23 -0.39
C TYR A 59 -0.10 20.06 -1.18
N ASP A 60 1.00 20.48 -0.57
CA ASP A 60 2.05 21.21 -1.27
C ASP A 60 2.83 20.30 -2.22
N ASP A 61 3.33 20.85 -3.33
CA ASP A 61 4.26 20.16 -4.23
C ASP A 61 5.67 20.16 -3.61
N THR A 62 5.84 19.40 -2.53
CA THR A 62 7.11 19.17 -1.79
C THR A 62 7.15 17.73 -1.26
N LEU A 63 8.32 17.24 -0.82
CA LEU A 63 8.41 15.92 -0.17
C LEU A 63 7.51 15.79 1.06
N GLU A 64 7.35 16.87 1.83
CA GLU A 64 6.47 16.91 3.01
C GLU A 64 5.00 16.79 2.60
N GLY A 65 4.56 17.57 1.61
CA GLY A 65 3.20 17.48 1.09
C GLY A 65 2.88 16.11 0.46
N LEU A 66 3.85 15.49 -0.23
CA LEU A 66 3.72 14.10 -0.70
C LEU A 66 3.52 13.12 0.46
N ALA A 67 4.34 13.25 1.52
CA ALA A 67 4.21 12.39 2.69
C ALA A 67 2.86 12.58 3.40
N GLU A 68 2.40 13.83 3.55
CA GLU A 68 1.08 14.13 4.13
C GLU A 68 -0.06 13.52 3.30
N TYR A 69 0.02 13.61 1.97
CA TYR A 69 -0.93 12.98 1.06
C TYR A 69 -1.00 11.47 1.25
N MET A 70 0.18 10.82 1.28
CA MET A 70 0.29 9.36 1.46
C MET A 70 -0.19 8.93 2.86
N LYS A 71 0.06 9.73 3.90
CA LYS A 71 -0.48 9.51 5.27
C LYS A 71 -2.00 9.61 5.29
N ALA A 72 -2.57 10.63 4.66
CA ALA A 72 -4.01 10.84 4.62
C ALA A 72 -4.74 9.70 3.89
N LYS A 73 -4.12 9.10 2.87
CA LYS A 73 -4.62 7.89 2.19
C LYS A 73 -4.39 6.59 3.00
N GLY A 74 -3.67 6.66 4.11
CA GLY A 74 -3.33 5.50 4.96
C GLY A 74 -2.27 4.58 4.36
N TYR A 75 -1.43 5.06 3.43
CA TYR A 75 -0.36 4.26 2.81
C TYR A 75 0.93 4.26 3.62
N ILE A 76 1.14 5.31 4.43
CA ILE A 76 2.24 5.40 5.38
C ILE A 76 1.71 5.91 6.73
N GLU A 77 2.46 5.62 7.79
CA GLU A 77 2.12 6.00 9.15
C GLU A 77 3.36 6.38 9.96
N GLY A 78 3.14 7.00 11.12
CA GLY A 78 4.21 7.38 12.04
C GLY A 78 5.11 8.50 11.54
N ASP A 79 6.26 8.61 12.21
CA ASP A 79 7.29 9.61 11.95
C ASP A 79 8.37 9.05 11.01
N PRO A 80 8.88 9.87 10.07
CA PRO A 80 9.94 9.43 9.18
C PRO A 80 11.29 9.31 9.89
N SER A 81 12.16 8.48 9.33
CA SER A 81 13.62 8.59 9.51
C SER A 81 14.25 9.23 8.26
N ASP A 82 15.17 10.15 8.45
CA ASP A 82 15.93 10.75 7.34
C ASP A 82 16.74 9.70 6.58
N MET A 83 16.81 9.85 5.26
CA MET A 83 17.62 9.03 4.35
C MET A 83 18.71 9.88 3.72
N ASP A 84 19.90 9.30 3.56
CA ASP A 84 20.97 9.92 2.78
C ASP A 84 20.64 9.81 1.28
N ALA A 85 19.93 10.82 0.78
CA ALA A 85 19.47 10.91 -0.60
C ALA A 85 20.61 11.12 -1.61
N SER A 86 21.80 11.51 -1.15
CA SER A 86 22.92 11.85 -2.02
C SER A 86 23.41 10.65 -2.86
N PHE A 87 23.25 9.43 -2.34
CA PHE A 87 23.60 8.19 -3.04
C PHE A 87 22.84 7.96 -4.34
N ILE A 88 21.65 8.54 -4.47
CA ILE A 88 20.81 8.45 -5.68
C ILE A 88 20.65 9.80 -6.38
N GLY A 89 21.41 10.82 -5.94
CA GLY A 89 21.38 12.17 -6.50
C GLY A 89 20.12 12.98 -6.18
N ALA A 90 19.30 12.55 -5.21
CA ALA A 90 18.14 13.29 -4.75
C ALA A 90 18.53 14.37 -3.72
N GLU A 91 17.70 15.40 -3.55
CA GLU A 91 17.91 16.49 -2.60
C GLU A 91 17.55 16.06 -1.18
N LYS A 92 16.42 15.36 -1.03
CA LYS A 92 15.87 14.91 0.25
C LYS A 92 15.34 13.48 0.14
N GLY A 93 15.36 12.77 1.26
CA GLY A 93 14.84 11.41 1.36
C GLY A 93 14.34 11.11 2.76
N VAL A 94 13.22 10.43 2.86
CA VAL A 94 12.63 9.97 4.12
C VAL A 94 12.18 8.53 3.99
N LYS A 95 12.19 7.80 5.10
CA LYS A 95 11.70 6.43 5.19
C LYS A 95 10.66 6.28 6.29
N TYR A 96 9.62 5.50 5.97
CA TYR A 96 8.56 5.07 6.86
C TYR A 96 8.56 3.55 6.95
N THR A 97 8.21 3.04 8.11
CA THR A 97 7.91 1.62 8.33
C THR A 97 6.55 1.52 8.97
N GLY A 98 5.72 0.59 8.51
CA GLY A 98 4.36 0.47 9.00
C GLY A 98 3.81 -0.94 8.86
N SER A 99 2.54 -1.07 9.21
CA SER A 99 1.81 -2.32 9.12
C SER A 99 0.67 -2.28 8.11
N TYR A 100 0.49 -3.38 7.39
CA TYR A 100 -0.72 -3.69 6.64
C TYR A 100 -1.21 -5.08 7.04
N GLU A 101 -2.52 -5.26 7.20
CA GLU A 101 -3.12 -6.49 7.73
C GLU A 101 -2.50 -6.96 9.07
N GLY A 102 -2.19 -6.00 9.95
CA GLY A 102 -1.69 -6.26 11.30
C GLY A 102 -0.26 -6.80 11.40
N THR A 103 0.50 -6.81 10.30
CA THR A 103 1.90 -7.26 10.26
C THR A 103 2.82 -6.08 10.01
N ASN A 104 4.01 -6.01 10.62
CA ASN A 104 5.01 -4.98 10.28
C ASN A 104 5.73 -5.33 8.96
N ASN A 105 5.03 -5.24 7.84
CA ASN A 105 5.48 -5.71 6.53
C ASN A 105 5.82 -4.59 5.54
N ILE A 106 5.48 -3.34 5.84
CA ILE A 106 5.59 -2.21 4.90
C ILE A 106 6.84 -1.37 5.19
N THR A 107 7.60 -1.09 4.14
CA THR A 107 8.63 -0.04 4.12
C THR A 107 8.40 0.87 2.92
N VAL A 108 8.36 2.17 3.16
CA VAL A 108 8.21 3.18 2.11
C VAL A 108 9.33 4.21 2.23
N GLU A 109 10.14 4.34 1.20
CA GLU A 109 11.12 5.43 1.06
C GLU A 109 10.61 6.40 0.00
N LEU A 110 10.64 7.69 0.32
CA LEU A 110 10.23 8.78 -0.57
C LEU A 110 11.41 9.73 -0.77
N TYR A 111 11.66 10.12 -2.01
CA TYR A 111 12.75 10.99 -2.39
C TYR A 111 12.26 12.13 -3.28
N GLU A 112 12.87 13.30 -3.12
CA GLU A 112 12.61 14.50 -3.93
C GLU A 112 13.88 14.91 -4.68
N TYR A 113 13.75 15.11 -5.99
CA TYR A 113 14.81 15.59 -6.87
C TYR A 113 14.66 17.09 -7.14
N ASP A 114 15.78 17.80 -7.19
CA ASP A 114 15.84 19.12 -7.83
C ASP A 114 15.85 18.94 -9.35
N THR A 115 14.67 18.93 -9.95
CA THR A 115 14.50 18.76 -11.40
C THR A 115 15.12 19.89 -12.22
N ALA A 116 15.41 21.05 -11.62
CA ALA A 116 16.09 22.14 -12.29
C ALA A 116 17.62 21.92 -12.36
N ASN A 117 18.19 21.12 -11.44
CA ASN A 117 19.64 20.93 -11.29
C ASN A 117 20.02 19.45 -11.05
N LEU A 118 19.56 18.55 -11.91
CA LEU A 118 19.91 17.12 -11.82
C LEU A 118 21.41 16.88 -12.12
N ASN A 119 22.08 16.15 -11.23
CA ASN A 119 23.44 15.67 -11.46
C ASN A 119 23.45 14.34 -12.26
N ASP A 120 24.64 13.88 -12.65
CA ASP A 120 24.80 12.66 -13.45
C ASP A 120 24.21 11.42 -12.77
N THR A 121 24.36 11.30 -11.45
CA THR A 121 23.77 10.21 -10.66
C THR A 121 22.25 10.23 -10.72
N ALA A 122 21.64 11.40 -10.49
CA ALA A 122 20.19 11.58 -10.51
C ALA A 122 19.62 11.21 -11.89
N ASN A 123 20.24 11.71 -12.97
CA ASN A 123 19.83 11.37 -14.33
C ASN A 123 19.91 9.86 -14.59
N ALA A 124 21.01 9.21 -14.20
CA ALA A 124 21.18 7.77 -14.40
C ALA A 124 20.12 6.93 -13.63
N ILE A 125 19.81 7.32 -12.39
CA ILE A 125 18.77 6.64 -11.59
C ILE A 125 17.39 6.86 -12.19
N ILE A 126 17.05 8.11 -12.51
CA ILE A 126 15.75 8.46 -13.11
C ILE A 126 15.54 7.70 -14.43
N ASP A 127 16.55 7.66 -15.30
CA ASP A 127 16.48 6.96 -16.58
C ASP A 127 16.34 5.44 -16.39
N SER A 128 17.13 4.85 -15.47
CA SER A 128 17.03 3.43 -15.14
C SER A 128 15.64 3.04 -14.64
N VAL A 129 15.05 3.87 -13.76
CA VAL A 129 13.71 3.63 -13.21
C VAL A 129 12.63 3.81 -14.26
N LYS A 130 12.75 4.82 -15.16
CA LYS A 130 11.83 4.97 -16.30
C LYS A 130 11.86 3.78 -17.25
N GLU A 131 13.06 3.23 -17.50
CA GLU A 131 13.23 2.12 -18.44
C GLU A 131 12.78 0.79 -17.85
N SER A 132 13.10 0.53 -16.58
CA SER A 132 13.01 -0.81 -16.00
C SER A 132 12.22 -0.91 -14.69
N GLY A 133 11.83 0.21 -14.08
CA GLY A 133 11.20 0.24 -12.75
C GLY A 133 12.17 -0.06 -11.60
N GLN A 134 13.48 0.03 -11.85
CA GLN A 134 14.50 -0.36 -10.89
C GLN A 134 15.81 0.39 -11.10
N PHE A 135 16.64 0.44 -10.06
CA PHE A 135 17.99 0.98 -10.12
C PHE A 135 18.96 0.11 -9.32
N ILE A 136 20.26 0.27 -9.58
CA ILE A 136 21.32 -0.43 -8.83
C ILE A 136 22.01 0.54 -7.88
N LEU A 137 22.05 0.18 -6.60
CA LEU A 137 22.80 0.89 -5.58
C LEU A 137 23.73 -0.07 -4.86
N MET A 138 25.04 0.22 -4.88
CA MET A 138 26.07 -0.62 -4.24
C MET A 138 26.02 -2.10 -4.68
N GLY A 139 25.67 -2.35 -5.95
CA GLY A 139 25.56 -3.70 -6.50
C GLY A 139 24.25 -4.44 -6.18
N MET A 140 23.32 -3.79 -5.48
CA MET A 140 21.99 -4.33 -5.17
C MET A 140 20.94 -3.70 -6.08
N THR A 141 20.03 -4.53 -6.61
CA THR A 141 18.89 -4.06 -7.40
C THR A 141 17.76 -3.62 -6.47
N THR A 142 17.24 -2.42 -6.68
CA THR A 142 16.13 -1.83 -5.92
C THR A 142 14.98 -1.53 -6.86
N ASN A 143 13.78 -2.03 -6.56
CA ASN A 143 12.57 -1.65 -7.28
C ASN A 143 12.15 -0.25 -6.85
N ALA A 144 11.79 0.59 -7.82
CA ALA A 144 11.37 1.95 -7.56
C ALA A 144 10.29 2.40 -8.54
N THR A 145 9.52 3.40 -8.12
CA THR A 145 8.50 4.04 -8.93
C THR A 145 8.84 5.51 -9.04
N LEU A 146 8.83 6.06 -10.25
CA LEU A 146 8.98 7.49 -10.48
C LEU A 146 7.60 8.11 -10.65
N SER A 147 7.37 9.27 -10.03
CA SER A 147 6.16 10.06 -10.25
C SER A 147 6.06 10.59 -11.68
N ASP A 148 4.86 10.90 -12.17
CA ASP A 148 4.65 11.46 -13.52
C ASP A 148 5.32 12.83 -13.70
N SER A 149 5.41 13.62 -12.61
CA SER A 149 6.15 14.89 -12.61
C SER A 149 7.67 14.69 -12.76
N GLY A 150 8.17 13.48 -12.52
CA GLY A 150 9.59 13.13 -12.51
C GLY A 150 10.35 13.68 -11.29
N LYS A 151 9.67 14.41 -10.40
CA LYS A 151 10.26 15.07 -9.23
C LYS A 151 10.42 14.13 -8.04
N TYR A 152 9.54 13.15 -7.91
CA TYR A 152 9.54 12.20 -6.80
C TYR A 152 9.87 10.79 -7.23
N LEU A 153 10.59 10.06 -6.38
CA LEU A 153 10.84 8.62 -6.50
C LEU A 153 10.44 7.91 -5.20
N MET A 154 9.82 6.75 -5.34
CA MET A 154 9.40 5.91 -4.23
C MET A 154 10.01 4.52 -4.32
N VAL A 155 10.52 4.01 -3.20
CA VAL A 155 10.79 2.58 -2.99
C VAL A 155 9.72 2.07 -2.04
N TYR A 156 8.83 1.23 -2.55
CA TYR A 156 7.78 0.59 -1.76
C TYR A 156 8.05 -0.90 -1.66
N THR A 157 8.15 -1.39 -0.43
CA THR A 157 8.34 -2.81 -0.12
C THR A 157 7.21 -3.29 0.77
N ASP A 158 6.50 -4.30 0.28
CA ASP A 158 5.68 -5.18 1.09
C ASP A 158 6.38 -6.54 1.16
N THR A 159 6.69 -7.00 2.37
CA THR A 159 7.35 -8.30 2.59
C THR A 159 6.39 -9.49 2.55
N VAL A 160 5.09 -9.22 2.53
CA VAL A 160 4.03 -10.22 2.41
C VAL A 160 3.50 -10.20 0.97
N THR A 161 3.14 -11.38 0.47
CA THR A 161 2.63 -11.58 -0.89
C THR A 161 1.22 -12.14 -0.85
N GLY A 162 0.39 -11.79 -1.83
CA GLY A 162 -0.99 -12.25 -1.93
C GLY A 162 -1.85 -11.21 -2.63
N GLU A 163 -3.02 -11.62 -3.13
CA GLU A 163 -3.88 -10.78 -3.97
C GLU A 163 -4.20 -9.43 -3.32
N GLU A 164 -4.45 -9.40 -2.02
CA GLU A 164 -4.73 -8.19 -1.27
C GLU A 164 -3.52 -7.25 -1.15
N HIS A 165 -2.35 -7.80 -0.82
CA HIS A 165 -1.08 -7.06 -0.74
C HIS A 165 -0.64 -6.54 -2.12
N ASP A 166 -0.86 -7.34 -3.16
CA ASP A 166 -0.56 -6.98 -4.55
C ASP A 166 -1.48 -5.83 -5.01
N ALA A 167 -2.78 -5.90 -4.70
CA ALA A 167 -3.74 -4.85 -4.99
C ALA A 167 -3.38 -3.55 -4.25
N ARG A 168 -3.09 -3.62 -2.94
CA ARG A 168 -2.65 -2.47 -2.15
C ARG A 168 -1.38 -1.84 -2.72
N THR A 169 -0.41 -2.66 -3.11
CA THR A 169 0.84 -2.19 -3.73
C THR A 169 0.56 -1.45 -5.05
N ALA A 170 -0.37 -1.95 -5.86
CA ALA A 170 -0.76 -1.29 -7.11
C ALA A 170 -1.43 0.06 -6.84
N GLU A 171 -2.36 0.12 -5.88
CA GLU A 171 -3.02 1.37 -5.47
C GLU A 171 -2.03 2.41 -4.97
N VAL A 172 -1.11 2.04 -4.06
CA VAL A 172 -0.09 2.95 -3.54
C VAL A 172 0.75 3.54 -4.67
N LYS A 173 1.19 2.69 -5.61
CA LYS A 173 1.98 3.13 -6.77
C LYS A 173 1.19 4.05 -7.69
N GLU A 174 -0.06 3.73 -7.97
CA GLU A 174 -0.93 4.58 -8.80
C GLU A 174 -1.11 5.96 -8.17
N GLU A 175 -1.43 6.01 -6.88
CA GLU A 175 -1.63 7.27 -6.16
C GLU A 175 -0.34 8.09 -6.05
N PHE A 176 0.80 7.44 -5.82
CA PHE A 176 2.11 8.07 -5.84
C PHE A 176 2.46 8.64 -7.23
N VAL A 177 2.24 7.87 -8.30
CA VAL A 177 2.55 8.30 -9.67
C VAL A 177 1.77 9.55 -10.05
N ASN A 178 0.51 9.62 -9.64
CA ASN A 178 -0.40 10.73 -9.93
C ASN A 178 -0.21 11.96 -9.02
N PHE A 179 0.68 11.91 -8.03
CA PHE A 179 0.92 13.04 -7.14
C PHE A 179 1.47 14.24 -7.93
N LYS A 180 0.67 15.33 -7.99
CA LYS A 180 1.00 16.59 -8.67
C LYS A 180 1.47 16.41 -10.13
N LYS A 181 0.85 15.46 -10.84
CA LYS A 181 1.02 15.30 -12.29
C LYS A 181 0.57 16.52 -13.09
#